data_AF-A0AAD4HUH4-F1
#
_entry.id   AF-A0AAD4HUH4-F1
#
_cell.length_a   1.000
_cell.length_b   1.000
_cell.length_c   1.000
_cell.angle_alpha   90.00
_cell.angle_beta   90.00
_cell.angle_gamma   90.00
#
_symmetry.space_group_name_H-M   'P 1'
#
loop_
_entity.id
_entity.type
_entity.pdbx_description
1 polymer ?
#
loop_
_entity_poly.entity_id
_entity_poly.type
_entity_poly.pdbx_seq_one_letter_code
_entity_poly.pdbx_strand_id
1 'polypeptide(L)'
;MKHFSSLLLAAAGLSLVEPWAQAQLSGRVGPTTNRAAKAAKKMCNIMNYGGVASATTDNSAALTAAWNACKGGGEVYIPSGSYGLSSWVTLSGGSGVSINLEGVIYRITSATAGGTMIGITSTTDFEFYSGNSKGAIQGYGYLLNAKGANSGPRLVRLTKVTNFSFHDIALVDAPEFFLVMDTCANGEVYNSIIRGGSEGGLDGIDVWGQNIWIHDIEVTNKDECVTVKSPAHNILVESIYCNWSGGSAMGSLGANTDISDIYYRNVYSQNCNQMYMIKSWGGSGTVKNVKLENFWGHSNAYSLDLNAYWTSMTQAAGSGVSYQNITFSAWKGTNANGAQRGSVQVLCPSGVPCTGITIQDVNIWTESGSIEKEVCQNAYGTGACLKGGSGGTYTTTVTRTTTSNYAIQTMPNEIKAWGLGTAIPIPAIPTSFFPGLRPISALMAASGSANNNNGGGSVSTTPAANPAPTTTKASSGSGGVQSQYGQCGGSGYSGPTACAAPYACSTANAYYAQCL
;
A
#
# COMPACT_ATOMS: atom_id res chain seq x y z
N MET A 1 0.50 -60.63 43.30
CA MET A 1 -0.74 -60.65 42.48
C MET A 1 -1.83 -59.98 43.33
N LYS A 2 -2.42 -58.82 43.04
CA LYS A 2 -2.68 -58.10 41.79
C LYS A 2 -2.59 -56.58 42.04
N HIS A 3 -2.14 -55.86 41.03
CA HIS A 3 -1.98 -54.40 41.00
C HIS A 3 -3.33 -53.67 41.06
N PHE A 4 -3.39 -52.57 41.83
CA PHE A 4 -4.37 -51.51 41.65
C PHE A 4 -3.95 -50.66 40.44
N SER A 5 -4.78 -50.63 39.40
CA SER A 5 -4.58 -49.80 38.22
C SER A 5 -5.55 -48.62 38.30
N SER A 6 -4.99 -47.42 38.47
CA SER A 6 -5.69 -46.14 38.43
C SER A 6 -6.02 -45.81 36.96
N LEU A 7 -7.30 -45.79 36.59
CA LEU A 7 -7.73 -45.20 35.33
C LEU A 7 -7.62 -43.66 35.44
N LEU A 8 -6.58 -43.09 34.84
CA LEU A 8 -6.60 -41.69 34.43
C LEU A 8 -7.57 -41.56 33.24
N LEU A 9 -8.69 -40.89 33.42
CA LEU A 9 -9.41 -40.30 32.29
C LEU A 9 -8.58 -39.11 31.78
N ALA A 10 -7.82 -39.33 30.72
CA ALA A 10 -7.27 -38.25 29.92
C ALA A 10 -8.44 -37.55 29.22
N ALA A 11 -8.87 -36.40 29.75
CA ALA A 11 -9.67 -35.45 29.01
C ALA A 11 -8.78 -34.89 27.89
N ALA A 12 -8.82 -35.53 26.72
CA ALA A 12 -8.28 -34.97 25.50
C ALA A 12 -9.07 -33.69 25.20
N GLY A 13 -8.51 -32.55 25.59
CA GLY A 13 -8.99 -31.25 25.14
C GLY A 13 -8.94 -31.24 23.63
N LEU A 14 -10.10 -31.30 22.98
CA LEU A 14 -10.23 -30.86 21.61
C LEU A 14 -9.83 -29.39 21.60
N SER A 15 -8.60 -29.10 21.21
CA SER A 15 -8.25 -27.79 20.68
C SER A 15 -9.15 -27.58 19.47
N LEU A 16 -10.25 -26.85 19.68
CA LEU A 16 -10.96 -26.19 18.60
C LEU A 16 -9.94 -25.29 17.93
N VAL A 17 -9.31 -25.82 16.87
CA VAL A 17 -8.59 -25.00 15.91
C VAL A 17 -9.68 -24.18 15.25
N GLU A 18 -9.95 -22.99 15.80
CA GLU A 18 -10.88 -22.05 15.21
C GLU A 18 -10.49 -21.90 13.74
N PRO A 19 -11.43 -22.06 12.79
CA PRO A 19 -11.10 -21.89 11.39
C PRO A 19 -10.65 -20.46 11.23
N TRP A 20 -9.35 -20.28 10.97
CA TRP A 20 -8.77 -19.00 10.63
C TRP A 20 -9.48 -18.55 9.37
N ALA A 21 -10.47 -17.66 9.50
CA ALA A 21 -10.97 -16.90 8.38
C ALA A 21 -9.81 -16.00 7.96
N GLN A 22 -8.88 -16.55 7.17
CA GLN A 22 -7.93 -15.74 6.46
C GLN A 22 -8.77 -14.81 5.60
N ALA A 23 -8.61 -13.51 5.79
CA ALA A 23 -9.14 -12.54 4.87
C ALA A 23 -8.31 -12.69 3.58
N GLN A 24 -8.76 -13.58 2.71
CA GLN A 24 -8.26 -13.74 1.37
C GLN A 24 -9.15 -12.97 0.40
N LEU A 25 -8.54 -12.57 -0.72
CA LEU A 25 -9.27 -12.19 -1.93
C LEU A 25 -10.37 -13.24 -2.18
N SER A 26 -11.57 -12.79 -2.50
CA SER A 26 -12.71 -13.67 -2.76
C SER A 26 -12.72 -14.23 -4.18
N GLY A 27 -11.81 -13.78 -5.04
CA GLY A 27 -11.63 -14.30 -6.39
C GLY A 27 -10.47 -13.62 -7.12
N ARG A 28 -10.45 -13.77 -8.44
CA ARG A 28 -9.47 -13.11 -9.31
C ARG A 28 -9.59 -11.59 -9.22
N VAL A 29 -8.44 -10.93 -9.14
CA VAL A 29 -8.30 -9.48 -9.30
C VAL A 29 -7.66 -9.14 -10.64
N GLY A 30 -7.68 -7.86 -11.02
CA GLY A 30 -7.05 -7.38 -12.24
C GLY A 30 -7.94 -7.41 -13.48
N PRO A 31 -7.48 -6.80 -14.59
CA PRO A 31 -8.20 -6.76 -15.86
C PRO A 31 -8.43 -8.16 -16.44
N THR A 32 -9.52 -8.40 -17.14
CA THR A 32 -9.84 -9.69 -17.76
C THR A 32 -9.15 -9.90 -19.10
N THR A 33 -8.75 -8.82 -19.77
CA THR A 33 -8.03 -8.85 -21.05
C THR A 33 -6.64 -8.23 -20.86
N ASN A 34 -5.61 -8.84 -21.45
CA ASN A 34 -4.25 -8.30 -21.32
C ASN A 34 -4.04 -7.00 -22.14
N ARG A 35 -3.10 -6.16 -21.69
CA ARG A 35 -2.74 -4.87 -22.30
C ARG A 35 -2.45 -4.97 -23.81
N ALA A 36 -1.64 -5.95 -24.21
CA ALA A 36 -1.23 -6.13 -25.60
C ALA A 36 -2.43 -6.36 -26.54
N ALA A 37 -3.44 -7.14 -26.10
CA ALA A 37 -4.66 -7.36 -26.86
C ALA A 37 -5.52 -6.09 -26.96
N LYS A 38 -5.58 -5.28 -25.88
CA LYS A 38 -6.27 -3.97 -25.90
C LYS A 38 -5.60 -3.01 -26.90
N ALA A 39 -4.28 -2.87 -26.81
CA ALA A 39 -3.50 -2.03 -27.73
C ALA A 39 -3.60 -2.51 -29.19
N ALA A 40 -3.53 -3.83 -29.44
CA ALA A 40 -3.66 -4.41 -30.77
C ALA A 40 -5.06 -4.21 -31.38
N LYS A 41 -6.11 -4.16 -30.55
CA LYS A 41 -7.48 -3.87 -31.01
C LYS A 41 -7.57 -2.44 -31.54
N LYS A 42 -7.07 -1.47 -30.79
CA LYS A 42 -7.02 -0.07 -31.19
C LYS A 42 -6.09 0.73 -30.28
N MET A 43 -5.17 1.49 -30.85
CA MET A 43 -4.36 2.44 -30.11
C MET A 43 -4.81 3.87 -30.40
N CYS A 44 -5.31 4.56 -29.39
CA CYS A 44 -5.69 5.96 -29.40
C CYS A 44 -4.56 6.80 -28.77
N ASN A 45 -3.50 7.03 -29.54
CA ASN A 45 -2.42 7.95 -29.15
C ASN A 45 -2.97 9.38 -29.07
N ILE A 46 -2.88 10.03 -27.90
CA ILE A 46 -3.46 11.37 -27.69
C ILE A 46 -2.97 12.43 -28.67
N MET A 47 -1.76 12.26 -29.24
CA MET A 47 -1.21 13.17 -30.24
C MET A 47 -2.06 13.20 -31.52
N ASN A 48 -2.72 12.08 -31.86
CA ASN A 48 -3.64 11.99 -33.00
C ASN A 48 -5.02 12.60 -32.71
N TYR A 49 -5.26 13.02 -31.47
CA TYR A 49 -6.51 13.65 -31.01
C TYR A 49 -6.27 15.08 -30.53
N GLY A 50 -5.21 15.73 -31.02
CA GLY A 50 -4.87 17.12 -30.70
C GLY A 50 -4.02 17.30 -29.44
N GLY A 51 -3.47 16.22 -28.89
CA GLY A 51 -2.52 16.29 -27.79
C GLY A 51 -1.23 17.00 -28.19
N VAL A 52 -0.65 17.73 -27.24
CA VAL A 52 0.62 18.45 -27.39
C VAL A 52 1.51 18.11 -26.21
N ALA A 53 2.71 17.59 -26.51
CA ALA A 53 3.76 17.32 -25.53
C ALA A 53 4.39 18.63 -25.04
N SER A 54 3.61 19.39 -24.27
CA SER A 54 4.02 20.60 -23.57
C SER A 54 3.48 20.60 -22.14
N ALA A 55 4.34 20.96 -21.19
CA ALA A 55 3.97 21.14 -19.79
C ALA A 55 3.03 22.33 -19.53
N THR A 56 2.67 23.11 -20.56
CA THR A 56 1.84 24.33 -20.43
C THR A 56 0.58 24.32 -21.31
N THR A 57 0.41 23.32 -22.17
CA THR A 57 -0.78 23.17 -23.02
C THR A 57 -1.78 22.23 -22.37
N ASP A 58 -3.06 22.61 -22.31
CA ASP A 58 -4.11 21.75 -21.77
C ASP A 58 -4.41 20.58 -22.71
N ASN A 59 -4.22 19.36 -22.21
CA ASN A 59 -4.45 18.12 -22.95
C ASN A 59 -5.79 17.44 -22.61
N SER A 60 -6.65 18.10 -21.82
CA SER A 60 -7.95 17.56 -21.38
C SER A 60 -8.85 17.10 -22.54
N ALA A 61 -8.94 17.89 -23.61
CA ALA A 61 -9.73 17.59 -24.80
C ALA A 61 -9.17 16.37 -25.56
N ALA A 62 -7.84 16.30 -25.70
CA ALA A 62 -7.17 15.20 -26.39
C ALA A 62 -7.35 13.87 -25.64
N LEU A 63 -7.21 13.89 -24.31
CA LEU A 63 -7.47 12.74 -23.44
C LEU A 63 -8.92 12.26 -23.56
N THR A 64 -9.87 13.19 -23.50
CA THR A 64 -11.31 12.88 -23.61
C THR A 64 -11.66 12.30 -24.98
N ALA A 65 -11.11 12.87 -26.06
CA ALA A 65 -11.33 12.38 -27.42
C ALA A 65 -10.71 10.99 -27.65
N ALA A 66 -9.47 10.77 -27.20
CA ALA A 66 -8.82 9.48 -27.27
C ALA A 66 -9.58 8.40 -26.46
N TRP A 67 -10.03 8.74 -25.24
CA TRP A 67 -10.89 7.86 -24.46
C TRP A 67 -12.17 7.50 -25.20
N ASN A 68 -12.91 8.49 -25.71
CA ASN A 68 -14.15 8.23 -26.44
C ASN A 68 -13.94 7.33 -27.67
N ALA A 69 -12.77 7.42 -28.31
CA ALA A 69 -12.41 6.58 -29.44
C ALA A 69 -12.02 5.14 -29.05
N CYS A 70 -11.52 4.90 -27.83
CA CYS A 70 -11.01 3.60 -27.37
C CYS A 70 -11.81 2.93 -26.24
N LYS A 71 -12.80 3.60 -25.64
CA LYS A 71 -13.54 3.08 -24.47
C LYS A 71 -14.34 1.80 -24.73
N GLY A 72 -14.66 1.47 -25.98
CA GLY A 72 -15.27 0.18 -26.39
C GLY A 72 -14.27 -0.97 -26.59
N GLY A 73 -13.06 -0.80 -26.05
CA GLY A 73 -11.93 -1.69 -26.19
C GLY A 73 -10.83 -1.05 -27.03
N GLY A 74 -9.62 -1.02 -26.48
CA GLY A 74 -8.51 -0.27 -27.03
C GLY A 74 -7.57 0.23 -25.93
N GLU A 75 -6.56 1.00 -26.32
CA GLU A 75 -5.61 1.65 -25.42
C GLU A 75 -5.58 3.16 -25.69
N VAL A 76 -5.78 3.96 -24.66
CA VAL A 76 -5.41 5.38 -24.68
C VAL A 76 -3.92 5.47 -24.38
N TYR A 77 -3.14 5.93 -25.36
CA TYR A 77 -1.68 6.00 -25.25
C TYR A 77 -1.23 7.45 -25.06
N ILE A 78 -0.50 7.71 -23.99
CA ILE A 78 0.12 8.99 -23.67
C ILE A 78 1.64 8.78 -23.77
N PRO A 79 2.27 9.18 -24.89
CA PRO A 79 3.70 8.95 -25.11
C PRO A 79 4.59 9.64 -24.09
N SER A 80 5.87 9.26 -24.01
CA SER A 80 6.84 10.03 -23.22
C SER A 80 6.89 11.49 -23.63
N GLY A 81 6.90 12.38 -22.63
CA GLY A 81 6.78 13.83 -22.80
C GLY A 81 6.13 14.48 -21.59
N SER A 82 5.98 15.79 -21.63
CA SER A 82 5.27 16.57 -20.60
C SER A 82 3.91 17.00 -21.13
N TYR A 83 2.85 16.88 -20.34
CA TYR A 83 1.48 17.22 -20.77
C TYR A 83 0.79 18.03 -19.69
N GLY A 84 0.45 19.28 -20.00
CA GLY A 84 -0.33 20.12 -19.11
C GLY A 84 -1.79 19.66 -19.03
N LEU A 85 -2.40 19.82 -17.86
CA LEU A 85 -3.81 19.60 -17.60
C LEU A 85 -4.37 20.76 -16.77
N SER A 86 -5.20 21.60 -17.39
CA SER A 86 -5.89 22.70 -16.71
C SER A 86 -7.37 22.39 -16.45
N SER A 87 -7.96 21.51 -17.26
CA SER A 87 -9.34 21.05 -17.12
C SER A 87 -9.38 19.59 -16.72
N TRP A 88 -10.21 19.24 -15.74
CA TRP A 88 -10.34 17.88 -15.24
C TRP A 88 -11.08 16.98 -16.22
N VAL A 89 -10.65 15.73 -16.33
CA VAL A 89 -11.28 14.74 -17.23
C VAL A 89 -12.09 13.72 -16.42
N THR A 90 -13.31 13.46 -16.86
CA THR A 90 -14.12 12.33 -16.37
C THR A 90 -14.33 11.34 -17.51
N LEU A 91 -13.60 10.24 -17.44
CA LEU A 91 -13.56 9.18 -18.42
C LEU A 91 -14.51 8.06 -17.96
N SER A 92 -15.64 7.91 -18.63
CA SER A 92 -16.72 7.02 -18.19
C SER A 92 -17.10 5.97 -19.24
N GLY A 93 -17.67 4.85 -18.77
CA GLY A 93 -18.30 3.84 -19.61
C GLY A 93 -17.31 3.01 -20.43
N GLY A 94 -16.12 2.74 -19.89
CA GLY A 94 -15.10 1.91 -20.53
C GLY A 94 -15.37 0.41 -20.37
N SER A 95 -15.00 -0.37 -21.38
CA SER A 95 -15.01 -1.83 -21.35
C SER A 95 -13.82 -2.38 -22.13
N GLY A 96 -12.95 -3.13 -21.46
CA GLY A 96 -11.76 -3.72 -22.09
C GLY A 96 -10.76 -2.68 -22.57
N VAL A 97 -10.58 -1.59 -21.81
CA VAL A 97 -9.80 -0.41 -22.19
C VAL A 97 -8.60 -0.21 -21.25
N SER A 98 -7.47 0.25 -21.78
CA SER A 98 -6.30 0.65 -20.99
C SER A 98 -5.97 2.13 -21.17
N ILE A 99 -5.30 2.71 -20.17
CA ILE A 99 -4.54 3.95 -20.27
C ILE A 99 -3.08 3.59 -20.04
N ASN A 100 -2.25 3.80 -21.07
CA ASN A 100 -0.80 3.69 -20.96
C ASN A 100 -0.19 5.09 -20.87
N LEU A 101 0.34 5.44 -19.71
CA LEU A 101 1.00 6.72 -19.40
C LEU A 101 2.52 6.55 -19.38
N GLU A 102 3.18 6.88 -20.48
CA GLU A 102 4.65 6.85 -20.58
C GLU A 102 5.30 8.22 -20.33
N GLY A 103 4.49 9.28 -20.25
CA GLY A 103 4.91 10.66 -19.98
C GLY A 103 4.48 11.15 -18.61
N VAL A 104 4.54 12.48 -18.42
CA VAL A 104 4.18 13.14 -17.17
C VAL A 104 3.03 14.12 -17.40
N ILE A 105 1.96 13.97 -16.62
CA ILE A 105 0.85 14.92 -16.59
C ILE A 105 1.12 15.95 -15.50
N TYR A 106 1.05 17.24 -15.84
CA TYR A 106 1.25 18.36 -14.92
C TYR A 106 -0.05 19.12 -14.68
N ARG A 107 -0.40 19.38 -13.42
CA ARG A 107 -1.45 20.36 -13.11
C ARG A 107 -0.96 21.76 -13.48
N ILE A 108 -1.64 22.44 -14.42
CA ILE A 108 -1.22 23.79 -14.87
C ILE A 108 -2.22 24.89 -14.50
N THR A 109 -3.41 24.53 -14.02
CA THR A 109 -4.40 25.51 -13.58
C THR A 109 -4.02 26.12 -12.24
N SER A 110 -4.28 27.40 -12.03
CA SER A 110 -4.19 28.05 -10.72
C SER A 110 -5.47 27.90 -9.89
N ALA A 111 -6.51 27.27 -10.45
CA ALA A 111 -7.79 27.10 -9.79
C ALA A 111 -7.65 26.27 -8.51
N THR A 112 -8.27 26.77 -7.45
CA THR A 112 -8.45 26.09 -6.15
C THR A 112 -9.72 25.25 -6.11
N ALA A 113 -10.48 25.22 -7.21
CA ALA A 113 -11.69 24.43 -7.30
C ALA A 113 -11.35 22.95 -7.06
N GLY A 114 -12.08 22.33 -6.13
CA GLY A 114 -11.97 20.91 -5.86
C GLY A 114 -12.36 20.05 -7.07
N GLY A 115 -12.32 18.74 -6.89
CA GLY A 115 -12.65 17.78 -7.94
C GLY A 115 -11.58 16.70 -8.03
N THR A 116 -11.44 16.10 -9.21
CA THR A 116 -10.44 15.06 -9.48
C THR A 116 -9.85 15.32 -10.85
N MET A 117 -8.52 15.45 -10.95
CA MET A 117 -7.84 15.70 -12.22
C MET A 117 -8.18 14.65 -13.27
N ILE A 118 -8.12 13.37 -12.89
CA ILE A 118 -8.46 12.22 -13.73
C ILE A 118 -9.45 11.32 -12.99
N GLY A 119 -10.73 11.40 -13.34
CA GLY A 119 -11.77 10.51 -12.86
C GLY A 119 -12.05 9.39 -13.85
N ILE A 120 -12.00 8.12 -13.42
CA ILE A 120 -12.45 6.95 -14.18
C ILE A 120 -13.73 6.44 -13.54
N THR A 121 -14.84 6.36 -14.29
CA THR A 121 -16.13 5.97 -13.70
C THR A 121 -16.87 4.90 -14.50
N SER A 122 -17.64 4.05 -13.82
CA SER A 122 -18.54 3.05 -14.43
C SER A 122 -17.86 2.27 -15.56
N THR A 123 -16.73 1.63 -15.25
CA THR A 123 -15.82 1.05 -16.24
C THR A 123 -15.44 -0.37 -15.82
N THR A 124 -15.32 -1.30 -16.76
CA THR A 124 -14.90 -2.69 -16.48
C THR A 124 -13.76 -3.15 -17.37
N ASP A 125 -12.96 -4.11 -16.89
CA ASP A 125 -11.78 -4.62 -17.61
C ASP A 125 -10.83 -3.48 -17.97
N PHE A 126 -10.33 -2.81 -16.93
CA PHE A 126 -9.60 -1.56 -17.02
C PHE A 126 -8.17 -1.69 -16.54
N GLU A 127 -7.27 -0.91 -17.13
CA GLU A 127 -5.87 -0.92 -16.71
C GLU A 127 -5.27 0.46 -16.89
N PHE A 128 -4.70 1.02 -15.82
CA PHE A 128 -3.98 2.28 -15.85
C PHE A 128 -2.54 2.03 -15.44
N TYR A 129 -1.61 2.15 -16.38
CA TYR A 129 -0.24 1.75 -16.15
C TYR A 129 0.78 2.63 -16.87
N SER A 130 2.06 2.40 -16.57
CA SER A 130 3.20 2.89 -17.34
C SER A 130 4.10 1.72 -17.75
N GLY A 131 4.32 1.52 -19.06
CA GLY A 131 5.18 0.45 -19.54
C GLY A 131 6.66 0.67 -19.22
N ASN A 132 7.08 1.94 -19.13
CA ASN A 132 8.44 2.33 -18.79
C ASN A 132 8.68 2.56 -17.28
N SER A 133 7.65 2.34 -16.44
CA SER A 133 7.66 2.59 -14.98
C SER A 133 8.13 4.00 -14.58
N LYS A 134 7.93 4.99 -15.46
CA LYS A 134 8.28 6.42 -15.27
C LYS A 134 7.10 7.34 -15.50
N GLY A 135 5.94 6.81 -15.89
CA GLY A 135 4.68 7.54 -15.99
C GLY A 135 4.33 8.19 -14.67
N ALA A 136 3.98 9.48 -14.71
CA ALA A 136 3.72 10.23 -13.49
C ALA A 136 2.62 11.28 -13.63
N ILE A 137 1.99 11.59 -12.50
CA ILE A 137 1.06 12.71 -12.37
C ILE A 137 1.60 13.66 -11.31
N GLN A 138 2.01 14.84 -11.74
CA GLN A 138 2.52 15.92 -10.92
C GLN A 138 1.41 16.94 -10.62
N GLY A 139 0.95 16.93 -9.37
CA GLY A 139 -0.12 17.79 -8.88
C GLY A 139 0.30 19.20 -8.49
N TYR A 140 1.58 19.50 -8.24
CA TYR A 140 2.02 20.80 -7.74
C TYR A 140 1.18 21.35 -6.57
N GLY A 141 0.78 20.49 -5.63
CA GLY A 141 0.04 20.82 -4.42
C GLY A 141 0.67 21.93 -3.61
N TYR A 142 2.02 21.98 -3.56
CA TYR A 142 2.75 23.04 -2.87
C TYR A 142 2.33 24.47 -3.28
N LEU A 143 1.91 24.69 -4.53
CA LEU A 143 1.45 26.00 -5.03
C LEU A 143 0.10 26.44 -4.43
N LEU A 144 -0.72 25.50 -3.97
CA LEU A 144 -1.98 25.77 -3.29
C LEU A 144 -1.78 25.87 -1.78
N ASN A 145 -0.95 24.99 -1.22
CA ASN A 145 -0.70 24.93 0.23
C ASN A 145 0.09 26.16 0.70
N ALA A 146 1.01 26.69 -0.13
CA ALA A 146 1.69 27.97 0.12
C ALA A 146 0.75 29.18 0.17
N LYS A 147 -0.50 29.05 -0.30
CA LYS A 147 -1.53 30.10 -0.25
C LYS A 147 -2.54 29.90 0.88
N GLY A 148 -2.33 28.93 1.77
CA GLY A 148 -3.26 28.58 2.84
C GLY A 148 -4.58 27.99 2.35
N ALA A 149 -4.61 27.42 1.14
CA ALA A 149 -5.79 26.73 0.64
C ALA A 149 -5.90 25.36 1.35
N ASN A 150 -6.98 25.19 2.13
CA ASN A 150 -7.29 23.90 2.81
C ASN A 150 -8.03 22.91 1.87
N SER A 151 -7.94 23.10 0.56
CA SER A 151 -8.65 22.27 -0.43
C SER A 151 -8.04 22.43 -1.82
N GLY A 152 -8.05 21.35 -2.61
CA GLY A 152 -7.69 21.36 -4.02
C GLY A 152 -8.26 20.15 -4.75
N PRO A 153 -7.86 19.89 -6.00
CA PRO A 153 -8.26 18.68 -6.70
C PRO A 153 -7.49 17.46 -6.17
N ARG A 154 -8.15 16.30 -6.18
CA ARG A 154 -7.51 14.98 -6.06
C ARG A 154 -6.82 14.64 -7.38
N LEU A 155 -5.80 13.78 -7.38
CA LEU A 155 -5.15 13.37 -8.64
C LEU A 155 -6.01 12.37 -9.41
N VAL A 156 -6.27 11.21 -8.82
CA VAL A 156 -6.96 10.10 -9.49
C VAL A 156 -8.10 9.58 -8.63
N ARG A 157 -9.27 9.38 -9.25
CA ARG A 157 -10.40 8.70 -8.61
C ARG A 157 -10.98 7.64 -9.54
N LEU A 158 -11.03 6.41 -9.08
CA LEU A 158 -11.76 5.32 -9.69
C LEU A 158 -13.11 5.21 -8.98
N THR A 159 -14.22 5.20 -9.71
CA THR A 159 -15.56 5.09 -9.13
C THR A 159 -16.37 4.04 -9.87
N LYS A 160 -16.80 2.97 -9.17
CA LYS A 160 -17.49 1.84 -9.78
C LYS A 160 -16.69 1.24 -10.94
N VAL A 161 -15.39 1.03 -10.70
CA VAL A 161 -14.49 0.36 -11.64
C VAL A 161 -14.32 -1.09 -11.22
N THR A 162 -14.47 -2.03 -12.16
CA THR A 162 -14.43 -3.47 -11.89
C THR A 162 -13.44 -4.23 -12.77
N ASN A 163 -12.79 -5.26 -12.24
CA ASN A 163 -11.77 -6.04 -12.94
C ASN A 163 -10.68 -5.11 -13.47
N PHE A 164 -9.88 -4.57 -12.57
CA PHE A 164 -8.96 -3.49 -12.93
C PHE A 164 -7.59 -3.60 -12.29
N SER A 165 -6.61 -2.94 -12.90
CA SER A 165 -5.32 -2.70 -12.28
C SER A 165 -4.87 -1.24 -12.40
N PHE A 166 -4.12 -0.77 -11.39
CA PHE A 166 -3.42 0.51 -11.38
C PHE A 166 -1.98 0.27 -10.94
N HIS A 167 -0.98 0.49 -11.80
CA HIS A 167 0.38 0.13 -11.44
C HIS A 167 1.48 0.84 -12.23
N ASP A 168 2.72 0.75 -11.74
CA ASP A 168 3.90 1.31 -12.38
C ASP A 168 3.84 2.84 -12.57
N ILE A 169 3.09 3.55 -11.73
CA ILE A 169 2.87 5.00 -11.82
C ILE A 169 3.35 5.73 -10.56
N ALA A 170 3.93 6.92 -10.74
CA ALA A 170 4.21 7.85 -9.65
C ALA A 170 3.09 8.91 -9.53
N LEU A 171 2.55 9.10 -8.33
CA LEU A 171 1.61 10.17 -8.02
C LEU A 171 2.27 11.16 -7.07
N VAL A 172 2.39 12.43 -7.49
CA VAL A 172 3.31 13.37 -6.85
C VAL A 172 2.63 14.69 -6.54
N ASP A 173 2.75 15.14 -5.29
CA ASP A 173 2.32 16.44 -4.80
C ASP A 173 0.84 16.75 -5.13
N ALA A 174 -0.06 15.86 -4.73
CA ALA A 174 -1.49 16.12 -4.82
C ALA A 174 -1.85 17.37 -4.00
N PRO A 175 -2.75 18.23 -4.50
CA PRO A 175 -3.35 19.29 -3.69
C PRO A 175 -4.29 18.81 -2.57
N GLU A 176 -4.78 17.58 -2.68
CA GLU A 176 -5.61 16.89 -1.68
C GLU A 176 -5.24 15.39 -1.77
N PHE A 177 -6.18 14.51 -2.09
CA PHE A 177 -5.91 13.06 -2.14
C PHE A 177 -5.22 12.61 -3.43
N PHE A 178 -4.38 11.59 -3.32
CA PHE A 178 -3.63 11.02 -4.45
C PHE A 178 -4.48 10.03 -5.25
N LEU A 179 -4.88 8.91 -4.64
CA LEU A 179 -5.67 7.86 -5.29
C LEU A 179 -6.87 7.49 -4.43
N VAL A 180 -8.07 7.64 -5.00
CA VAL A 180 -9.31 7.22 -4.35
C VAL A 180 -9.99 6.12 -5.17
N MET A 181 -10.27 4.99 -4.54
CA MET A 181 -11.04 3.89 -5.10
C MET A 181 -12.41 3.83 -4.41
N ASP A 182 -13.41 4.30 -5.12
CA ASP A 182 -14.79 4.41 -4.67
C ASP A 182 -15.64 3.28 -5.23
N THR A 183 -16.14 2.41 -4.37
CA THR A 183 -17.08 1.34 -4.73
C THR A 183 -16.54 0.49 -5.89
N CYS A 184 -15.25 0.17 -5.85
CA CYS A 184 -14.56 -0.60 -6.88
C CYS A 184 -14.57 -2.10 -6.56
N ALA A 185 -14.31 -2.95 -7.56
CA ALA A 185 -14.22 -4.40 -7.30
C ALA A 185 -13.23 -5.16 -8.20
N ASN A 186 -12.72 -6.29 -7.71
CA ASN A 186 -11.77 -7.17 -8.41
C ASN A 186 -10.53 -6.40 -8.89
N GLY A 187 -9.96 -5.59 -7.99
CA GLY A 187 -8.90 -4.62 -8.30
C GLY A 187 -7.52 -5.07 -7.83
N GLU A 188 -6.48 -4.71 -8.57
CA GLU A 188 -5.08 -4.90 -8.16
C GLU A 188 -4.30 -3.58 -8.28
N VAL A 189 -3.67 -3.11 -7.22
CA VAL A 189 -2.91 -1.85 -7.20
C VAL A 189 -1.50 -2.12 -6.72
N TYR A 190 -0.49 -1.84 -7.54
CA TYR A 190 0.88 -2.21 -7.21
C TYR A 190 1.96 -1.39 -7.88
N ASN A 191 3.22 -1.59 -7.47
CA ASN A 191 4.40 -0.95 -8.04
C ASN A 191 4.21 0.55 -8.24
N SER A 192 3.74 1.25 -7.21
CA SER A 192 3.46 2.68 -7.31
C SER A 192 4.08 3.42 -6.15
N ILE A 193 4.43 4.68 -6.39
CA ILE A 193 4.98 5.58 -5.38
C ILE A 193 4.14 6.84 -5.27
N ILE A 194 3.80 7.18 -4.04
CA ILE A 194 3.06 8.38 -3.68
C ILE A 194 3.98 9.28 -2.87
N ARG A 195 4.11 10.55 -3.28
CA ARG A 195 4.96 11.52 -2.57
C ARG A 195 4.31 12.89 -2.52
N GLY A 196 3.81 13.27 -1.35
CA GLY A 196 3.10 14.52 -1.06
C GLY A 196 3.73 15.36 0.05
N GLY A 197 3.12 16.50 0.34
CA GLY A 197 3.56 17.40 1.41
C GLY A 197 3.36 16.81 2.81
N SER A 198 4.06 17.38 3.79
CA SER A 198 3.99 16.96 5.21
C SER A 198 2.82 17.59 5.98
N GLU A 199 1.58 17.41 5.53
CA GLU A 199 0.37 17.86 6.24
C GLU A 199 -0.82 16.87 6.09
N GLY A 200 -1.84 17.04 6.93
CA GLY A 200 -3.10 16.28 6.85
C GLY A 200 -3.95 16.67 5.64
N GLY A 201 -4.89 15.82 5.23
CA GLY A 201 -5.71 16.00 4.04
C GLY A 201 -5.02 15.66 2.72
N LEU A 202 -3.82 15.08 2.79
CA LEU A 202 -3.02 14.64 1.63
C LEU A 202 -2.98 13.11 1.52
N ASP A 203 -4.14 12.48 1.66
CA ASP A 203 -4.36 11.03 1.73
C ASP A 203 -3.74 10.31 0.53
N GLY A 204 -2.96 9.26 0.79
CA GLY A 204 -2.30 8.44 -0.22
C GLY A 204 -3.30 7.61 -0.99
N ILE A 205 -3.69 6.46 -0.43
CA ILE A 205 -4.71 5.58 -1.02
C ILE A 205 -5.89 5.46 -0.07
N ASP A 206 -7.06 5.92 -0.52
CA ASP A 206 -8.35 5.61 0.09
C ASP A 206 -9.07 4.55 -0.72
N VAL A 207 -9.56 3.49 -0.05
CA VAL A 207 -10.22 2.37 -0.72
C VAL A 207 -11.49 1.92 -0.02
N TRP A 208 -12.57 1.74 -0.78
CA TRP A 208 -13.73 0.96 -0.38
C TRP A 208 -14.35 0.24 -1.58
N GLY A 209 -14.98 -0.90 -1.34
CA GLY A 209 -15.36 -1.83 -2.39
C GLY A 209 -15.12 -3.29 -2.00
N GLN A 210 -14.93 -4.15 -2.99
CA GLN A 210 -14.83 -5.59 -2.75
C GLN A 210 -13.74 -6.29 -3.56
N ASN A 211 -13.04 -7.25 -2.94
CA ASN A 211 -12.05 -8.08 -3.62
C ASN A 211 -10.94 -7.24 -4.27
N ILE A 212 -10.18 -6.53 -3.44
CA ILE A 212 -9.12 -5.61 -3.89
C ILE A 212 -7.80 -6.02 -3.24
N TRP A 213 -6.77 -6.14 -4.06
CA TRP A 213 -5.40 -6.40 -3.64
C TRP A 213 -4.55 -5.14 -3.83
N ILE A 214 -3.88 -4.68 -2.78
CA ILE A 214 -2.98 -3.53 -2.82
C ILE A 214 -1.63 -4.00 -2.30
N HIS A 215 -0.58 -3.91 -3.11
CA HIS A 215 0.74 -4.31 -2.66
C HIS A 215 1.89 -3.54 -3.28
N ASP A 216 3.06 -3.55 -2.66
CA ASP A 216 4.26 -2.92 -3.22
C ASP A 216 4.06 -1.43 -3.51
N ILE A 217 3.65 -0.69 -2.47
CA ILE A 217 3.38 0.76 -2.51
C ILE A 217 4.26 1.48 -1.50
N GLU A 218 4.92 2.55 -1.92
CA GLU A 218 5.55 3.54 -1.02
C GLU A 218 4.68 4.78 -0.93
N VAL A 219 4.42 5.28 0.29
CA VAL A 219 3.69 6.53 0.53
C VAL A 219 4.47 7.45 1.46
N THR A 220 4.63 8.70 1.03
CA THR A 220 5.13 9.82 1.84
C THR A 220 4.10 10.94 1.83
N ASN A 221 3.62 11.36 3.00
CA ASN A 221 2.64 12.43 3.22
C ASN A 221 2.55 12.75 4.73
N LYS A 222 1.44 13.32 5.23
CA LYS A 222 1.16 13.33 6.67
C LYS A 222 -0.30 12.99 7.03
N ASP A 223 -0.96 12.28 6.12
CA ASP A 223 -2.28 11.69 6.31
C ASP A 223 -2.27 10.20 5.89
N GLU A 224 -3.42 9.62 5.52
CA GLU A 224 -3.59 8.22 5.18
C GLU A 224 -2.46 7.65 4.30
N CYS A 225 -1.87 6.52 4.71
CA CYS A 225 -0.97 5.75 3.86
C CYS A 225 -1.79 4.91 2.86
N VAL A 226 -2.27 3.73 3.28
CA VAL A 226 -3.29 2.94 2.58
C VAL A 226 -4.43 2.67 3.55
N THR A 227 -5.59 3.29 3.33
CA THR A 227 -6.69 3.33 4.29
C THR A 227 -7.99 2.76 3.72
N VAL A 228 -8.57 1.79 4.45
CA VAL A 228 -9.88 1.20 4.14
C VAL A 228 -11.00 2.08 4.71
N LYS A 229 -11.98 2.42 3.87
CA LYS A 229 -13.24 3.08 4.25
C LYS A 229 -14.42 2.09 4.13
N SER A 230 -15.59 2.49 4.60
CA SER A 230 -16.82 1.67 4.56
C SER A 230 -17.70 2.03 3.35
N PRO A 231 -18.40 1.07 2.72
CA PRO A 231 -18.37 -0.38 2.97
C PRO A 231 -17.21 -1.09 2.25
N ALA A 232 -16.63 -2.12 2.88
CA ALA A 232 -15.49 -2.84 2.31
C ALA A 232 -15.43 -4.33 2.67
N HIS A 233 -15.19 -5.19 1.68
CA HIS A 233 -15.13 -6.64 1.87
C HIS A 233 -13.96 -7.29 1.11
N ASN A 234 -13.28 -8.25 1.72
CA ASN A 234 -12.21 -9.03 1.06
C ASN A 234 -11.09 -8.15 0.49
N ILE A 235 -10.47 -7.31 1.32
CA ILE A 235 -9.33 -6.47 0.91
C ILE A 235 -8.05 -7.02 1.52
N LEU A 236 -7.06 -7.26 0.66
CA LEU A 236 -5.70 -7.63 1.05
C LEU A 236 -4.75 -6.47 0.76
N VAL A 237 -4.02 -6.03 1.78
CA VAL A 237 -3.01 -4.98 1.67
C VAL A 237 -1.67 -5.53 2.17
N GLU A 238 -0.64 -5.58 1.33
CA GLU A 238 0.65 -6.12 1.76
C GLU A 238 1.90 -5.49 1.15
N SER A 239 3.04 -5.57 1.84
CA SER A 239 4.29 -4.95 1.37
C SER A 239 4.12 -3.44 1.16
N ILE A 240 3.71 -2.74 2.21
CA ILE A 240 3.48 -1.29 2.18
C ILE A 240 4.59 -0.58 2.93
N TYR A 241 5.16 0.44 2.31
CA TYR A 241 6.15 1.32 2.91
C TYR A 241 5.57 2.71 3.17
N CYS A 242 5.11 2.96 4.39
CA CYS A 242 4.72 4.29 4.85
C CYS A 242 5.98 5.05 5.30
N ASN A 243 6.62 5.74 4.36
CA ASN A 243 7.90 6.43 4.53
C ASN A 243 7.66 7.91 4.88
N TRP A 244 7.51 8.21 6.17
CA TRP A 244 7.06 9.51 6.68
C TRP A 244 5.64 9.84 6.17
N SER A 245 4.64 9.30 6.85
CA SER A 245 3.21 9.38 6.47
C SER A 245 2.34 9.74 7.69
N GLY A 246 1.02 9.78 7.55
CA GLY A 246 0.13 9.56 8.69
C GLY A 246 0.15 8.09 9.13
N GLY A 247 0.32 7.16 8.19
CA GLY A 247 0.27 5.71 8.45
C GLY A 247 -1.02 5.08 7.93
N SER A 248 -1.06 3.75 7.88
CA SER A 248 -2.25 3.04 7.41
C SER A 248 -3.38 3.13 8.43
N ALA A 249 -4.63 3.08 7.97
CA ALA A 249 -5.78 3.17 8.86
C ALA A 249 -7.03 2.46 8.33
N MET A 250 -8.08 2.49 9.15
CA MET A 250 -9.45 2.17 8.79
C MET A 250 -10.39 3.26 9.33
N GLY A 251 -11.25 3.77 8.46
CA GLY A 251 -12.21 4.83 8.78
C GLY A 251 -11.81 6.22 8.25
N SER A 252 -12.47 7.30 8.66
CA SER A 252 -13.39 7.35 9.79
C SER A 252 -14.69 6.59 9.56
N LEU A 253 -15.11 5.85 10.59
CA LEU A 253 -16.31 5.02 10.57
C LEU A 253 -17.46 5.74 11.27
N GLY A 254 -18.67 5.61 10.70
CA GLY A 254 -19.87 6.33 11.15
C GLY A 254 -21.10 5.42 11.21
N ALA A 255 -22.25 5.95 10.81
CA ALA A 255 -23.49 5.17 10.72
C ALA A 255 -23.41 4.08 9.63
N ASN A 256 -24.04 2.94 9.89
CA ASN A 256 -24.16 1.82 8.95
C ASN A 256 -22.81 1.32 8.42
N THR A 257 -21.78 1.33 9.27
CA THR A 257 -20.48 0.76 8.95
C THR A 257 -20.64 -0.71 8.57
N ASP A 258 -20.03 -1.12 7.47
CA ASP A 258 -20.07 -2.51 6.99
C ASP A 258 -18.72 -2.87 6.38
N ILE A 259 -17.83 -3.38 7.24
CA ILE A 259 -16.49 -3.79 6.84
C ILE A 259 -16.26 -5.22 7.30
N SER A 260 -15.86 -6.09 6.37
CA SER A 260 -15.45 -7.44 6.71
C SER A 260 -14.27 -7.97 5.91
N ASP A 261 -13.57 -8.94 6.50
CA ASP A 261 -12.56 -9.74 5.79
C ASP A 261 -11.44 -8.86 5.21
N ILE A 262 -10.75 -8.15 6.11
CA ILE A 262 -9.64 -7.23 5.78
C ILE A 262 -8.33 -7.82 6.31
N TYR A 263 -7.31 -7.87 5.46
CA TYR A 263 -5.99 -8.35 5.83
C TYR A 263 -4.92 -7.32 5.46
N TYR A 264 -4.20 -6.82 6.46
CA TYR A 264 -2.93 -6.13 6.23
C TYR A 264 -1.77 -7.02 6.67
N ARG A 265 -0.71 -7.11 5.85
CA ARG A 265 0.52 -7.81 6.23
C ARG A 265 1.79 -7.19 5.67
N ASN A 266 2.90 -7.31 6.39
CA ASN A 266 4.20 -6.79 5.92
C ASN A 266 4.13 -5.27 5.66
N VAL A 267 3.74 -4.52 6.69
CA VAL A 267 3.66 -3.05 6.61
C VAL A 267 4.83 -2.45 7.38
N TYR A 268 5.61 -1.62 6.69
CA TYR A 268 6.70 -0.87 7.28
C TYR A 268 6.32 0.61 7.42
N SER A 269 6.42 1.17 8.61
CA SER A 269 6.05 2.57 8.87
C SER A 269 7.09 3.30 9.70
N GLN A 270 7.61 4.42 9.19
CA GLN A 270 8.59 5.24 9.89
C GLN A 270 8.16 6.70 9.96
N ASN A 271 8.40 7.38 11.09
CA ASN A 271 7.99 8.78 11.31
C ASN A 271 6.50 9.05 11.00
N CYS A 272 5.65 8.04 11.21
CA CYS A 272 4.21 8.11 10.97
C CYS A 272 3.43 8.61 12.19
N ASN A 273 2.17 9.01 12.00
CA ASN A 273 1.28 9.28 13.14
C ASN A 273 0.94 7.95 13.84
N GLN A 274 0.78 6.85 13.11
CA GLN A 274 0.55 5.50 13.64
C GLN A 274 1.20 4.42 12.78
N MET A 275 1.35 3.21 13.32
CA MET A 275 1.56 2.00 12.50
C MET A 275 0.23 1.55 11.88
N TYR A 276 -0.84 1.47 12.68
CA TYR A 276 -2.21 1.32 12.18
C TYR A 276 -3.22 1.97 13.13
N MET A 277 -4.22 2.65 12.57
CA MET A 277 -5.31 3.24 13.35
C MET A 277 -6.69 2.80 12.84
N ILE A 278 -7.58 2.40 13.74
CA ILE A 278 -9.01 2.22 13.44
C ILE A 278 -9.75 3.36 14.13
N LYS A 279 -10.41 4.25 13.37
CA LYS A 279 -10.99 5.49 13.91
C LYS A 279 -12.49 5.62 13.70
N SER A 280 -13.22 5.90 14.78
CA SER A 280 -14.66 6.21 14.76
C SER A 280 -15.03 7.14 15.93
N TRP A 281 -16.24 7.70 15.88
CA TRP A 281 -16.84 8.37 17.04
C TRP A 281 -18.36 8.30 16.95
N GLY A 282 -18.97 7.51 17.84
CA GLY A 282 -20.39 7.16 17.74
C GLY A 282 -20.65 6.22 16.56
N GLY A 283 -21.78 6.39 15.87
CA GLY A 283 -22.13 5.59 14.71
C GLY A 283 -22.74 4.22 15.03
N SER A 284 -22.81 3.37 14.01
CA SER A 284 -23.46 2.05 14.06
C SER A 284 -22.87 1.12 12.98
N GLY A 285 -23.28 -0.14 12.98
CA GLY A 285 -22.79 -1.14 12.04
C GLY A 285 -21.61 -1.93 12.60
N THR A 286 -20.87 -2.63 11.74
CA THR A 286 -19.87 -3.64 12.14
C THR A 286 -18.59 -3.57 11.34
N VAL A 287 -17.47 -3.74 12.03
CA VAL A 287 -16.17 -4.16 11.49
C VAL A 287 -15.90 -5.57 12.00
N LYS A 288 -15.68 -6.54 11.12
CA LYS A 288 -15.41 -7.92 11.53
C LYS A 288 -14.38 -8.66 10.68
N ASN A 289 -13.75 -9.69 11.24
CA ASN A 289 -12.79 -10.54 10.52
C ASN A 289 -11.62 -9.71 9.95
N VAL A 290 -10.90 -9.03 10.82
CA VAL A 290 -9.75 -8.19 10.43
C VAL A 290 -8.47 -8.82 10.97
N LYS A 291 -7.45 -8.93 10.12
CA LYS A 291 -6.11 -9.36 10.53
C LYS A 291 -5.08 -8.30 10.15
N LEU A 292 -4.26 -7.89 11.11
CA LEU A 292 -3.20 -6.91 10.95
C LEU A 292 -1.89 -7.55 11.42
N GLU A 293 -1.16 -8.14 10.49
CA GLU A 293 0.00 -9.00 10.77
C GLU A 293 1.32 -8.39 10.32
N ASN A 294 2.40 -8.65 11.07
CA ASN A 294 3.77 -8.32 10.64
C ASN A 294 3.95 -6.84 10.27
N PHE A 295 3.66 -5.97 11.24
CA PHE A 295 3.93 -4.53 11.13
C PHE A 295 5.25 -4.20 11.79
N TRP A 296 6.16 -3.54 11.06
CA TRP A 296 7.42 -3.06 11.59
C TRP A 296 7.43 -1.54 11.55
N GLY A 297 7.83 -0.87 12.63
CA GLY A 297 7.91 0.57 12.58
C GLY A 297 8.81 1.20 13.63
N HIS A 298 9.24 2.42 13.39
CA HIS A 298 10.02 3.20 14.35
C HIS A 298 9.68 4.69 14.24
N SER A 299 9.93 5.43 15.31
CA SER A 299 9.76 6.89 15.42
C SER A 299 8.32 7.35 15.18
N ASN A 300 7.36 6.43 15.19
CA ASN A 300 5.95 6.73 15.04
C ASN A 300 5.38 7.32 16.33
N ALA A 301 4.34 8.16 16.22
CA ALA A 301 3.68 8.71 17.40
C ALA A 301 2.84 7.66 18.14
N TYR A 302 2.00 6.91 17.43
CA TYR A 302 1.28 5.73 17.91
C TYR A 302 1.79 4.47 17.24
N SER A 303 1.53 3.32 17.85
CA SER A 303 1.72 2.00 17.23
C SER A 303 0.36 1.44 16.83
N LEU A 304 -0.23 0.60 17.69
CA LEU A 304 -1.58 0.05 17.52
C LEU A 304 -2.59 1.01 18.15
N ASP A 305 -3.48 1.60 17.35
CA ASP A 305 -4.50 2.53 17.84
C ASP A 305 -5.91 2.20 17.32
N LEU A 306 -6.71 1.49 18.11
CA LEU A 306 -8.16 1.45 17.90
C LEU A 306 -8.79 2.55 18.77
N ASN A 307 -9.32 3.60 18.14
CA ASN A 307 -9.91 4.73 18.83
C ASN A 307 -11.35 5.00 18.35
N ALA A 308 -12.32 4.54 19.14
CA ALA A 308 -13.74 4.78 18.88
C ALA A 308 -14.29 6.10 19.48
N TYR A 309 -13.39 7.00 19.89
CA TYR A 309 -13.68 8.34 20.39
C TYR A 309 -12.80 9.37 19.65
N TRP A 310 -12.58 9.17 18.36
CA TRP A 310 -11.67 9.99 17.57
C TRP A 310 -12.20 11.43 17.42
N THR A 311 -11.65 12.38 18.17
CA THR A 311 -12.24 13.73 18.27
C THR A 311 -12.01 14.64 17.05
N SER A 312 -11.20 14.21 16.08
CA SER A 312 -10.99 14.94 14.84
C SER A 312 -12.12 14.71 13.80
N MET A 313 -13.11 13.87 14.09
CA MET A 313 -14.37 13.83 13.35
C MET A 313 -15.51 14.43 14.18
N THR A 314 -16.64 14.71 13.52
CA THR A 314 -17.89 14.95 14.23
C THR A 314 -18.46 13.62 14.73
N GLN A 315 -18.92 13.59 15.99
CA GLN A 315 -19.57 12.41 16.56
C GLN A 315 -20.84 12.06 15.78
N ALA A 316 -20.90 10.84 15.24
CA ALA A 316 -22.07 10.31 14.55
C ALA A 316 -23.12 9.79 15.56
N ALA A 317 -24.40 9.88 15.21
CA ALA A 317 -25.47 9.31 16.03
C ALA A 317 -25.35 7.77 16.11
N GLY A 318 -25.58 7.22 17.31
CA GLY A 318 -25.55 5.79 17.58
C GLY A 318 -24.61 5.43 18.74
N SER A 319 -24.72 4.19 19.22
CA SER A 319 -24.00 3.69 20.39
C SER A 319 -22.53 3.34 20.12
N GLY A 320 -22.09 3.39 18.87
CA GLY A 320 -20.77 2.96 18.43
C GLY A 320 -20.81 1.92 17.33
N VAL A 321 -19.76 1.88 16.51
CA VAL A 321 -19.48 0.77 15.60
C VAL A 321 -19.11 -0.47 16.41
N SER A 322 -19.64 -1.64 16.04
CA SER A 322 -19.27 -2.92 16.64
C SER A 322 -17.98 -3.44 16.02
N TYR A 323 -16.99 -3.79 16.85
CA TYR A 323 -15.71 -4.37 16.40
C TYR A 323 -15.59 -5.81 16.89
N GLN A 324 -15.50 -6.75 15.95
CA GLN A 324 -15.57 -8.18 16.25
C GLN A 324 -14.48 -8.96 15.54
N ASN A 325 -13.85 -9.94 16.18
CA ASN A 325 -12.87 -10.83 15.52
C ASN A 325 -11.76 -10.03 14.80
N ILE A 326 -10.97 -9.29 15.58
CA ILE A 326 -9.85 -8.49 15.07
C ILE A 326 -8.56 -8.99 15.70
N THR A 327 -7.61 -9.39 14.86
CA THR A 327 -6.32 -9.93 15.28
C THR A 327 -5.19 -8.99 14.89
N PHE A 328 -4.40 -8.57 15.88
CA PHE A 328 -3.13 -7.88 15.72
C PHE A 328 -2.02 -8.87 16.06
N SER A 329 -1.12 -9.16 15.13
CA SER A 329 -0.12 -10.21 15.33
C SER A 329 1.27 -9.88 14.78
N ALA A 330 2.32 -10.22 15.52
CA ALA A 330 3.73 -10.12 15.08
C ALA A 330 4.20 -8.69 14.77
N TRP A 331 3.84 -7.72 15.61
CA TRP A 331 4.30 -6.33 15.45
C TRP A 331 5.65 -6.11 16.14
N LYS A 332 6.54 -5.34 15.52
CA LYS A 332 7.88 -5.06 16.04
C LYS A 332 8.29 -3.61 15.81
N GLY A 333 9.22 -3.14 16.64
CA GLY A 333 9.93 -1.90 16.44
C GLY A 333 9.79 -0.97 17.64
N THR A 334 9.69 0.32 17.36
CA THR A 334 9.71 1.36 18.38
C THR A 334 8.70 2.47 18.14
N ASN A 335 8.37 3.22 19.20
CA ASN A 335 7.59 4.45 19.09
C ASN A 335 8.38 5.62 19.69
N ALA A 336 7.98 6.85 19.36
CA ALA A 336 8.71 8.04 19.80
C ALA A 336 8.65 8.26 21.32
N ASN A 337 7.52 7.95 21.97
CA ASN A 337 7.33 8.14 23.41
C ASN A 337 6.21 7.25 23.97
N GLY A 338 6.58 6.07 24.46
CA GLY A 338 5.67 5.06 24.99
C GLY A 338 4.96 5.44 26.29
N ALA A 339 5.48 6.43 27.03
CA ALA A 339 4.83 6.96 28.22
C ALA A 339 3.62 7.85 27.89
N GLN A 340 3.65 8.52 26.74
CA GLN A 340 2.55 9.37 26.26
C GLN A 340 1.62 8.61 25.33
N ARG A 341 2.18 7.82 24.41
CA ARG A 341 1.47 7.08 23.36
C ARG A 341 2.12 5.71 23.23
N GLY A 342 1.65 4.77 24.04
CA GLY A 342 2.30 3.48 24.19
C GLY A 342 2.03 2.50 23.05
N SER A 343 2.58 1.30 23.21
CA SER A 343 2.52 0.20 22.25
C SER A 343 1.09 -0.22 21.83
N VAL A 344 0.13 -0.14 22.76
CA VAL A 344 -1.25 -0.58 22.55
C VAL A 344 -2.24 0.45 23.07
N GLN A 345 -3.16 0.86 22.20
CA GLN A 345 -4.37 1.60 22.57
C GLN A 345 -5.59 0.94 21.92
N VAL A 346 -6.53 0.46 22.74
CA VAL A 346 -7.80 -0.14 22.28
C VAL A 346 -8.95 0.47 23.06
N LEU A 347 -9.57 1.50 22.49
CA LEU A 347 -10.64 2.29 23.08
C LEU A 347 -11.96 2.01 22.38
N CYS A 348 -12.74 1.08 22.94
CA CYS A 348 -14.01 0.65 22.37
C CYS A 348 -15.21 1.44 22.91
N PRO A 349 -16.31 1.54 22.14
CA PRO A 349 -17.54 2.18 22.60
C PRO A 349 -18.10 1.49 23.86
N SER A 350 -18.57 2.28 24.84
CA SER A 350 -19.18 1.72 26.05
C SER A 350 -20.54 1.06 25.79
N GLY A 351 -21.31 1.60 24.83
CA GLY A 351 -22.60 1.04 24.42
C GLY A 351 -22.48 -0.21 23.55
N VAL A 352 -21.32 -0.43 22.90
CA VAL A 352 -21.04 -1.59 22.06
C VAL A 352 -19.57 -2.04 22.27
N PRO A 353 -19.26 -2.71 23.39
CA PRO A 353 -17.90 -3.19 23.67
C PRO A 353 -17.33 -4.07 22.54
N CYS A 354 -16.02 -3.99 22.29
CA CYS A 354 -15.37 -4.87 21.31
C CYS A 354 -15.30 -6.30 21.83
N THR A 355 -15.40 -7.28 20.93
CA THR A 355 -15.35 -8.72 21.30
C THR A 355 -14.47 -9.52 20.33
N GLY A 356 -13.75 -10.50 20.83
CA GLY A 356 -12.87 -11.32 19.99
C GLY A 356 -11.69 -10.51 19.45
N ILE A 357 -11.11 -9.63 20.27
CA ILE A 357 -9.87 -8.94 19.94
C ILE A 357 -8.69 -9.82 20.37
N THR A 358 -7.74 -10.08 19.48
CA THR A 358 -6.53 -10.81 19.79
C THR A 358 -5.31 -9.94 19.54
N ILE A 359 -4.47 -9.78 20.56
CA ILE A 359 -3.19 -9.08 20.49
C ILE A 359 -2.09 -10.08 20.82
N GLN A 360 -1.34 -10.49 19.80
CA GLN A 360 -0.34 -11.54 19.91
C GLN A 360 1.01 -11.04 19.39
N ASP A 361 2.09 -11.26 20.13
CA ASP A 361 3.45 -10.92 19.69
C ASP A 361 3.61 -9.47 19.21
N VAL A 362 2.97 -8.53 19.91
CA VAL A 362 3.13 -7.08 19.69
C VAL A 362 4.26 -6.58 20.61
N ASN A 363 5.45 -6.44 20.03
CA ASN A 363 6.69 -6.11 20.74
C ASN A 363 7.20 -4.73 20.30
N ILE A 364 6.74 -3.67 20.95
CA ILE A 364 7.15 -2.29 20.68
C ILE A 364 7.87 -1.73 21.91
N TRP A 365 8.96 -0.98 21.67
CA TRP A 365 9.68 -0.30 22.74
C TRP A 365 9.83 1.20 22.51
N THR A 366 9.91 1.97 23.59
CA THR A 366 9.98 3.43 23.51
C THR A 366 11.38 3.91 23.12
N GLU A 367 11.45 4.92 22.26
CA GLU A 367 12.69 5.66 21.94
C GLU A 367 13.04 6.69 23.00
N SER A 368 12.06 7.08 23.83
CA SER A 368 12.24 8.09 24.88
C SER A 368 11.72 7.58 26.23
N GLY A 369 12.51 7.80 27.29
CA GLY A 369 12.18 7.28 28.62
C GLY A 369 12.42 5.79 28.75
N SER A 370 11.66 5.13 29.64
CA SER A 370 11.92 3.74 30.05
C SER A 370 10.65 2.93 30.29
N ILE A 371 9.49 3.40 29.79
CA ILE A 371 8.21 2.72 29.96
C ILE A 371 7.39 2.72 28.67
N GLU A 372 6.56 1.69 28.56
CA GLU A 372 5.51 1.54 27.54
C GLU A 372 4.15 1.41 28.23
N LYS A 373 3.11 2.05 27.67
CA LYS A 373 1.74 1.93 28.17
C LYS A 373 0.88 1.08 27.23
N GLU A 374 0.06 0.23 27.82
CA GLU A 374 -1.02 -0.48 27.14
C GLU A 374 -2.34 0.02 27.73
N VAL A 375 -3.19 0.65 26.93
CA VAL A 375 -4.49 1.21 27.38
C VAL A 375 -5.62 0.46 26.70
N CYS A 376 -6.51 -0.12 27.50
CA CYS A 376 -7.69 -0.83 26.99
C CYS A 376 -8.95 -0.31 27.68
N GLN A 377 -10.00 -0.11 26.89
CA GLN A 377 -11.31 0.33 27.34
C GLN A 377 -12.40 -0.44 26.61
N ASN A 378 -13.27 -1.11 27.36
CA ASN A 378 -14.41 -1.88 26.86
C ASN A 378 -14.03 -2.92 25.77
N ALA A 379 -12.84 -3.51 25.85
CA ALA A 379 -12.28 -4.38 24.82
C ALA A 379 -12.05 -5.81 25.31
N TYR A 380 -12.75 -6.77 24.72
CA TYR A 380 -12.74 -8.14 25.21
C TYR A 380 -12.03 -9.11 24.26
N GLY A 381 -11.16 -9.94 24.83
CA GLY A 381 -10.39 -10.94 24.10
C GLY A 381 -9.10 -11.35 24.81
N THR A 382 -8.01 -11.54 24.07
CA THR A 382 -6.75 -12.13 24.57
C THR A 382 -5.53 -11.29 24.22
N GLY A 383 -4.64 -11.09 25.20
CA GLY A 383 -3.35 -10.39 25.04
C GLY A 383 -3.33 -8.94 25.56
N ALA A 384 -2.12 -8.44 25.85
CA ALA A 384 -1.87 -7.10 26.39
C ALA A 384 -2.78 -6.73 27.59
N CYS A 385 -3.47 -5.59 27.51
CA CYS A 385 -4.40 -5.08 28.52
C CYS A 385 -5.87 -5.53 28.35
N LEU A 386 -6.16 -6.45 27.42
CA LEU A 386 -7.52 -6.90 27.14
C LEU A 386 -8.09 -7.70 28.30
N LYS A 387 -9.41 -7.58 28.51
CA LYS A 387 -10.13 -8.38 29.51
C LYS A 387 -10.69 -9.63 28.85
N GLY A 388 -10.54 -10.79 29.50
CA GLY A 388 -11.21 -12.02 29.07
C GLY A 388 -12.73 -11.95 29.26
N GLY A 389 -13.48 -12.78 28.54
CA GLY A 389 -14.95 -12.84 28.63
C GLY A 389 -15.65 -11.87 27.67
N SER A 390 -16.80 -11.33 28.06
CA SER A 390 -17.55 -10.33 27.28
C SER A 390 -18.37 -9.42 28.20
N GLY A 391 -18.74 -8.23 27.69
CA GLY A 391 -19.75 -7.34 28.28
C GLY A 391 -19.29 -6.48 29.46
N GLY A 392 -19.92 -5.31 29.64
CA GLY A 392 -19.63 -4.37 30.73
C GLY A 392 -18.55 -3.35 30.39
N THR A 393 -18.55 -2.23 31.11
CA THR A 393 -17.61 -1.13 30.90
C THR A 393 -16.38 -1.27 31.78
N TYR A 394 -15.21 -0.94 31.25
CA TYR A 394 -13.99 -0.81 32.04
C TYR A 394 -12.98 0.08 31.32
N THR A 395 -12.01 0.58 32.09
CA THR A 395 -10.78 1.18 31.57
C THR A 395 -9.61 0.62 32.38
N THR A 396 -8.52 0.25 31.72
CA THR A 396 -7.30 -0.21 32.38
C THR A 396 -6.08 0.33 31.65
N THR A 397 -5.01 0.54 32.41
CA THR A 397 -3.69 0.92 31.89
C THR A 397 -2.66 -0.01 32.50
N VAL A 398 -1.89 -0.69 31.66
CA VAL A 398 -0.75 -1.50 32.06
C VAL A 398 0.53 -0.75 31.70
N THR A 399 1.47 -0.68 32.63
CA THR A 399 2.80 -0.11 32.39
C THR A 399 3.81 -1.23 32.25
N ARG A 400 4.53 -1.27 31.14
CA ARG A 400 5.68 -2.15 30.90
C ARG A 400 6.97 -1.37 31.09
N THR A 401 7.95 -1.99 31.75
CA THR A 401 9.30 -1.43 31.95
C THR A 401 10.36 -2.16 31.14
N THR A 402 9.98 -3.22 30.42
CA THR A 402 10.85 -3.98 29.51
C THR A 402 10.02 -4.54 28.36
N THR A 403 10.64 -4.74 27.20
CA THR A 403 10.08 -5.47 26.06
C THR A 403 11.24 -6.13 25.32
N SER A 404 11.11 -7.42 25.00
CA SER A 404 12.11 -8.17 24.21
C SER A 404 11.61 -8.30 22.76
N ASN A 405 12.50 -8.72 21.85
CA ASN A 405 12.15 -9.04 20.46
C ASN A 405 11.53 -7.89 19.64
N TYR A 406 11.75 -6.63 20.05
CA TYR A 406 11.25 -5.44 19.36
C TYR A 406 12.16 -4.95 18.23
N ALA A 407 13.44 -5.38 18.19
CA ALA A 407 14.38 -4.91 17.17
C ALA A 407 13.93 -5.30 15.75
N ILE A 408 14.09 -4.36 14.82
CA ILE A 408 13.77 -4.51 13.40
C ILE A 408 14.96 -4.09 12.54
N GLN A 409 15.00 -4.60 11.30
CA GLN A 409 15.86 -4.02 10.26
C GLN A 409 15.14 -2.80 9.66
N THR A 410 15.89 -1.71 9.46
CA THR A 410 15.39 -0.48 8.82
C THR A 410 15.42 -0.57 7.29
N MET A 411 14.65 0.29 6.64
CA MET A 411 14.62 0.38 5.18
C MET A 411 15.75 1.32 4.68
N PRO A 412 16.43 1.01 3.57
CA PRO A 412 17.59 1.80 3.12
C PRO A 412 17.25 3.22 2.64
N ASN A 413 16.00 3.48 2.22
CA ASN A 413 15.57 4.75 1.62
C ASN A 413 14.61 5.55 2.53
N GLU A 414 14.78 5.46 3.85
CA GLU A 414 14.00 6.27 4.80
C GLU A 414 14.25 7.76 4.63
N ILE A 415 13.16 8.51 4.49
CA ILE A 415 13.19 9.96 4.49
C ILE A 415 13.56 10.44 5.89
N LYS A 416 14.62 11.27 5.97
CA LYS A 416 15.15 11.80 7.24
C LYS A 416 14.67 13.22 7.55
N ALA A 417 14.19 13.94 6.54
CA ALA A 417 13.56 15.24 6.68
C ALA A 417 12.53 15.41 5.57
N TRP A 418 11.33 15.85 5.94
CA TRP A 418 10.23 16.08 5.00
C TRP A 418 9.46 17.34 5.38
N GLY A 419 8.87 18.02 4.40
CA GLY A 419 8.29 19.34 4.60
C GLY A 419 7.13 19.66 3.68
N LEU A 420 6.75 20.93 3.69
CA LEU A 420 5.66 21.50 2.91
C LEU A 420 6.14 22.78 2.19
N GLY A 421 5.48 23.16 1.10
CA GLY A 421 5.64 24.49 0.50
C GLY A 421 6.75 24.62 -0.55
N THR A 422 7.45 23.53 -0.88
CA THR A 422 8.40 23.47 -1.99
C THR A 422 7.99 22.42 -3.02
N ALA A 423 8.44 22.59 -4.26
CA ALA A 423 8.23 21.60 -5.30
C ALA A 423 8.78 20.22 -4.88
N ILE A 424 8.00 19.18 -5.09
CA ILE A 424 8.37 17.80 -4.77
C ILE A 424 8.81 17.12 -6.08
N PRO A 425 10.06 16.62 -6.18
CA PRO A 425 10.52 15.94 -7.38
C PRO A 425 9.82 14.59 -7.54
N ILE A 426 9.62 14.16 -8.80
CA ILE A 426 9.05 12.85 -9.12
C ILE A 426 10.08 11.77 -8.75
N PRO A 427 9.78 10.89 -7.79
CA PRO A 427 10.68 9.81 -7.42
C PRO A 427 10.59 8.63 -8.39
N ALA A 428 11.65 7.82 -8.43
CA ALA A 428 11.56 6.50 -9.04
C ALA A 428 10.74 5.56 -8.14
N ILE A 429 10.00 4.63 -8.74
CA ILE A 429 9.30 3.58 -7.99
C ILE A 429 10.36 2.64 -7.38
N PRO A 430 10.33 2.39 -6.06
CA PRO A 430 11.30 1.51 -5.42
C PRO A 430 11.03 0.05 -5.76
N THR A 431 12.02 -0.80 -5.50
CA THR A 431 11.91 -2.26 -5.66
C THR A 431 12.09 -2.99 -4.32
N SER A 432 11.72 -2.35 -3.22
CA SER A 432 11.68 -2.93 -1.88
C SER A 432 10.74 -2.08 -1.01
N PHE A 433 9.77 -2.73 -0.38
CA PHE A 433 8.71 -2.08 0.40
C PHE A 433 8.63 -2.60 1.84
N PHE A 434 9.30 -3.71 2.13
CA PHE A 434 9.40 -4.28 3.46
C PHE A 434 10.74 -5.02 3.60
N PRO A 435 11.43 -4.95 4.75
CA PRO A 435 12.74 -5.57 4.92
C PRO A 435 12.74 -7.07 4.62
N GLY A 436 13.70 -7.50 3.80
CA GLY A 436 13.87 -8.91 3.42
C GLY A 436 12.88 -9.44 2.37
N LEU A 437 11.92 -8.63 1.92
CA LEU A 437 10.98 -9.01 0.86
C LEU A 437 11.33 -8.35 -0.46
N ARG A 438 11.06 -9.08 -1.55
CA ARG A 438 11.08 -8.56 -2.92
C ARG A 438 9.66 -8.18 -3.33
N PRO A 439 9.50 -7.22 -4.25
CA PRO A 439 8.21 -6.94 -4.84
C PRO A 439 7.60 -8.20 -5.44
N ILE A 440 6.28 -8.34 -5.31
CA ILE A 440 5.51 -9.47 -5.82
C ILE A 440 5.60 -9.49 -7.36
N SER A 441 5.49 -8.31 -7.97
CA SER A 441 5.62 -8.10 -9.40
C SER A 441 6.84 -7.24 -9.71
N ALA A 442 7.68 -7.66 -10.67
CA ALA A 442 8.76 -6.81 -11.16
C ALA A 442 8.20 -5.54 -11.83
N LEU A 443 8.93 -4.43 -11.74
CA LEU A 443 8.60 -3.22 -12.51
C LEU A 443 8.51 -3.55 -14.00
N MET A 444 7.53 -2.97 -14.69
CA MET A 444 7.33 -3.19 -16.12
C MET A 444 8.57 -2.83 -16.94
N ALA A 445 9.28 -1.76 -16.60
CA ALA A 445 10.53 -1.38 -17.23
C ALA A 445 11.62 -2.47 -17.18
N ALA A 446 11.63 -3.27 -16.10
CA ALA A 446 12.58 -4.37 -15.93
C ALA A 446 12.14 -5.65 -16.66
N SER A 447 10.84 -5.81 -16.93
CA SER A 447 10.30 -6.96 -17.66
C SER A 447 10.58 -6.93 -19.18
N GLY A 448 10.95 -5.76 -19.74
CA GLY A 448 11.28 -5.58 -21.16
C GLY A 448 12.63 -6.13 -21.62
N SER A 449 13.52 -6.52 -20.71
CA SER A 449 14.78 -7.24 -21.04
C SER A 449 14.64 -8.76 -20.98
N ALA A 450 13.48 -9.29 -20.59
CA ALA A 450 13.25 -10.71 -20.41
C ALA A 450 11.85 -11.11 -20.88
N ASN A 451 11.63 -11.16 -22.20
CA ASN A 451 10.72 -12.15 -22.81
C ASN A 451 10.73 -12.11 -24.35
N ASN A 452 11.66 -12.86 -24.93
CA ASN A 452 11.36 -13.74 -26.07
C ASN A 452 11.34 -15.17 -25.51
N ASN A 453 10.25 -15.58 -24.85
CA ASN A 453 9.76 -16.96 -24.80
C ASN A 453 8.49 -17.10 -23.95
N ASN A 454 7.37 -17.10 -24.65
CA ASN A 454 6.25 -18.05 -24.53
C ASN A 454 5.45 -18.21 -23.21
N GLY A 455 4.12 -18.17 -23.36
CA GLY A 455 3.21 -19.09 -22.67
C GLY A 455 2.41 -18.52 -21.49
N GLY A 456 1.16 -18.14 -21.75
CA GLY A 456 0.16 -17.92 -20.70
C GLY A 456 -0.11 -19.19 -19.90
N GLY A 457 -0.30 -19.04 -18.60
CA GLY A 457 -0.67 -20.11 -17.68
C GLY A 457 -1.44 -19.56 -16.49
N SER A 458 -2.73 -19.85 -16.46
CA SER A 458 -3.63 -19.72 -15.31
C SER A 458 -3.08 -20.52 -14.13
N VAL A 459 -2.96 -19.91 -12.95
CA VAL A 459 -2.56 -20.63 -11.73
C VAL A 459 -3.79 -20.86 -10.85
N SER A 460 -4.26 -22.11 -10.89
CA SER A 460 -5.15 -22.73 -9.91
C SER A 460 -4.29 -23.29 -8.78
N THR A 461 -4.65 -22.98 -7.53
CA THR A 461 -3.91 -23.39 -6.34
C THR A 461 -4.39 -24.74 -5.80
N THR A 462 -3.49 -25.72 -5.73
CA THR A 462 -3.54 -26.81 -4.73
C THR A 462 -2.12 -27.21 -4.31
N PRO A 463 -1.87 -27.53 -3.03
CA PRO A 463 -0.52 -27.66 -2.49
C PRO A 463 -0.05 -29.12 -2.40
N ALA A 464 1.19 -29.40 -2.78
CA ALA A 464 1.85 -30.65 -2.41
C ALA A 464 3.40 -30.55 -2.37
N ALA A 465 3.91 -30.90 -1.19
CA ALA A 465 5.15 -31.63 -0.85
C ALA A 465 6.52 -31.23 -1.43
N ASN A 466 7.42 -30.99 -0.48
CA ASN A 466 8.86 -30.73 -0.60
C ASN A 466 9.64 -31.97 -1.12
N PRO A 467 10.71 -31.77 -1.93
CA PRO A 467 11.85 -32.67 -1.89
C PRO A 467 13.20 -31.97 -1.67
N ALA A 468 14.15 -32.76 -1.16
CA ALA A 468 15.45 -32.40 -0.57
C ALA A 468 16.51 -31.88 -1.58
N PRO A 469 17.63 -31.31 -1.10
CA PRO A 469 18.55 -30.50 -1.90
C PRO A 469 19.51 -31.36 -2.74
N THR A 470 19.70 -31.00 -4.00
CA THR A 470 20.75 -31.57 -4.87
C THR A 470 21.77 -30.49 -5.24
N THR A 471 23.04 -30.82 -4.99
CA THR A 471 24.22 -30.03 -5.34
C THR A 471 24.48 -30.03 -6.84
N THR A 472 24.70 -28.86 -7.45
CA THR A 472 25.31 -28.78 -8.79
C THR A 472 26.38 -27.69 -8.90
N LYS A 473 27.43 -28.10 -9.59
CA LYS A 473 28.76 -27.53 -9.80
C LYS A 473 28.74 -26.37 -10.81
N ALA A 474 29.65 -25.41 -10.61
CA ALA A 474 29.83 -24.21 -11.43
C ALA A 474 30.16 -24.51 -12.90
N SER A 475 29.53 -23.77 -13.82
CA SER A 475 29.88 -23.70 -15.24
C SER A 475 30.43 -22.32 -15.58
N SER A 476 31.69 -22.29 -16.01
CA SER A 476 32.40 -21.16 -16.61
C SER A 476 31.80 -20.77 -17.96
N GLY A 477 31.36 -19.51 -18.11
CA GLY A 477 30.93 -18.92 -19.39
C GLY A 477 31.87 -17.80 -19.82
N SER A 478 32.65 -18.04 -20.88
CA SER A 478 33.59 -17.10 -21.52
C SER A 478 32.88 -16.30 -22.63
N GLY A 479 33.16 -15.00 -22.77
CA GLY A 479 33.19 -14.37 -24.10
C GLY A 479 32.70 -12.92 -24.29
N GLY A 480 32.15 -12.23 -23.29
CA GLY A 480 31.71 -10.83 -23.44
C GLY A 480 32.80 -9.81 -23.06
N VAL A 481 32.82 -8.64 -23.70
CA VAL A 481 33.42 -7.41 -23.14
C VAL A 481 32.34 -6.61 -22.42
N GLN A 482 32.71 -5.89 -21.38
CA GLN A 482 31.82 -5.10 -20.55
C GLN A 482 31.70 -3.65 -21.06
N SER A 483 30.51 -3.06 -21.00
CA SER A 483 30.28 -1.65 -21.38
C SER A 483 30.93 -0.69 -20.39
N GLN A 484 31.08 0.59 -20.77
CA GLN A 484 31.48 1.65 -19.83
C GLN A 484 30.62 1.57 -18.57
N TYR A 485 31.25 1.69 -17.40
CA TYR A 485 30.62 1.58 -16.08
C TYR A 485 30.05 0.19 -15.71
N GLY A 486 30.22 -0.84 -16.53
CA GLY A 486 29.88 -2.19 -16.12
C GLY A 486 30.93 -2.80 -15.19
N GLN A 487 30.51 -3.72 -14.31
CA GLN A 487 31.43 -4.45 -13.45
C GLN A 487 32.33 -5.37 -14.29
N CYS A 488 33.64 -5.32 -14.04
CA CYS A 488 34.65 -6.11 -14.76
C CYS A 488 35.53 -6.95 -13.82
N GLY A 489 35.22 -6.97 -12.52
CA GLY A 489 35.95 -7.77 -11.55
C GLY A 489 35.41 -7.62 -10.12
N GLY A 490 36.07 -8.31 -9.18
CA GLY A 490 35.66 -8.41 -7.79
C GLY A 490 35.48 -9.86 -7.33
N SER A 491 35.76 -10.15 -6.07
CA SER A 491 35.57 -11.48 -5.50
C SER A 491 34.11 -11.95 -5.65
N GLY A 492 33.92 -13.12 -6.28
CA GLY A 492 32.60 -13.69 -6.57
C GLY A 492 31.97 -13.24 -7.90
N TYR A 493 32.58 -12.30 -8.62
CA TYR A 493 32.10 -11.88 -9.94
C TYR A 493 32.43 -12.94 -11.01
N SER A 494 31.42 -13.34 -11.79
CA SER A 494 31.51 -14.39 -12.82
C SER A 494 31.24 -13.90 -14.25
N GLY A 495 31.10 -12.58 -14.43
CA GLY A 495 30.82 -11.98 -15.73
C GLY A 495 32.07 -11.53 -16.52
N PRO A 496 31.88 -10.79 -17.63
CA PRO A 496 32.96 -10.21 -18.44
C PRO A 496 34.03 -9.46 -17.65
N THR A 497 35.30 -9.82 -17.82
CA THR A 497 36.44 -9.16 -17.14
C THR A 497 37.21 -8.18 -18.02
N ALA A 498 36.96 -8.19 -19.33
CA ALA A 498 37.52 -7.24 -20.28
C ALA A 498 36.54 -6.11 -20.55
N CYS A 499 37.01 -4.88 -20.69
CA CYS A 499 36.19 -3.70 -21.00
C CYS A 499 36.19 -3.43 -22.51
N ALA A 500 35.08 -2.92 -23.03
CA ALA A 500 35.02 -2.40 -24.39
C ALA A 500 35.98 -1.20 -24.52
N ALA A 501 36.75 -1.14 -25.61
CA ALA A 501 37.63 0.00 -25.86
C ALA A 501 36.80 1.31 -25.94
N PRO A 502 37.29 2.44 -25.40
CA PRO A 502 38.63 2.70 -24.86
C PRO A 502 38.82 2.43 -23.36
N TYR A 503 37.85 1.79 -22.69
CA TYR A 503 37.81 1.70 -21.23
C TYR A 503 38.72 0.62 -20.68
N ALA A 504 39.20 0.80 -19.45
CA ALA A 504 40.01 -0.17 -18.72
C ALA A 504 39.34 -0.60 -17.41
N CYS A 505 39.58 -1.83 -16.99
CA CYS A 505 39.02 -2.33 -15.73
C CYS A 505 39.78 -1.72 -14.55
N SER A 506 39.10 -0.91 -13.74
CA SER A 506 39.65 -0.25 -12.56
C SER A 506 39.05 -0.84 -11.27
N THR A 507 39.92 -1.30 -10.36
CA THR A 507 39.51 -1.93 -9.10
C THR A 507 39.18 -0.87 -8.05
N ALA A 508 37.95 -0.88 -7.53
CA ALA A 508 37.54 -0.01 -6.43
C ALA A 508 37.80 -0.65 -5.07
N ASN A 509 37.54 -1.95 -4.93
CA ASN A 509 37.85 -2.74 -3.74
C ASN A 509 37.90 -4.25 -4.08
N ALA A 510 38.19 -5.09 -3.08
CA ALA A 510 38.35 -6.54 -3.25
C ALA A 510 37.12 -7.26 -3.83
N TYR A 511 35.94 -6.65 -3.76
CA TYR A 511 34.67 -7.21 -4.22
C TYR A 511 34.13 -6.52 -5.48
N TYR A 512 34.79 -5.47 -5.98
CA TYR A 512 34.27 -4.68 -7.10
C TYR A 512 35.36 -3.97 -7.93
N ALA A 513 35.31 -4.19 -9.25
CA ALA A 513 36.06 -3.45 -10.26
C ALA A 513 35.12 -3.06 -11.43
N GLN A 514 35.35 -1.91 -12.06
CA GLN A 514 34.46 -1.33 -13.06
C GLN A 514 35.22 -0.79 -14.28
N CYS A 515 34.61 -0.85 -15.46
CA CYS A 515 35.15 -0.25 -16.67
C CYS A 515 35.06 1.29 -16.63
N LEU A 516 36.20 1.97 -16.67
CA LEU A 516 36.31 3.44 -16.67
C LEU A 516 37.07 3.99 -17.88
#